data_AF-A0A1S9AX36-F1
#
_entry.id   AF-A0A1S9AX36-F1
#
_cell.length_a   1.000
_cell.length_b   1.000
_cell.length_c   1.000
_cell.angle_alpha   90.00
_cell.angle_beta   90.00
_cell.angle_gamma   90.00
#
_symmetry.space_group_name_H-M   'P 1'
#
loop_
_entity.id
_entity.type
_entity.pdbx_description
1 polymer ?
#
loop_
_entity_poly.entity_id
_entity_poly.type
_entity_poly.pdbx_seq_one_letter_code
_entity_poly.pdbx_strand_id
1 'polypeptide(L)'
;MLDSAATTTLDAINHHRELLAQQGMGVLGTWALLNLLLSGWLVKSTSPQLARHYFHQMNIGWGAINACLATWGIIQAQPLHATGFTLAESLRAQYNFEKLLLVNVGLDVAYLVVGAWLRARAAATEADERPQRLLGFGQSVAVQGAFLLLFDAGLYGLYHRFADQLLALVP
;
A
#
# COMPACT_ATOMS: atom_id res chain seq x y z
N MET A 1 -34.08 -13.87 2.42
CA MET A 1 -33.19 -14.86 3.06
C MET A 1 -32.60 -15.66 1.92
N LEU A 2 -31.27 -15.71 1.78
CA LEU A 2 -30.63 -16.50 0.73
C LEU A 2 -30.89 -18.00 0.99
N ASP A 3 -30.94 -18.80 -0.07
CA ASP A 3 -30.96 -20.26 0.09
C ASP A 3 -29.57 -20.77 0.55
N SER A 4 -29.47 -22.06 0.86
CA SER A 4 -28.22 -22.65 1.37
C SER A 4 -27.08 -22.58 0.36
N ALA A 5 -27.39 -22.64 -0.95
CA ALA A 5 -26.38 -22.57 -2.01
C ALA A 5 -25.83 -21.15 -2.12
N ALA A 6 -26.70 -20.14 -2.15
CA ALA A 6 -26.33 -18.74 -2.21
C ALA A 6 -25.59 -18.27 -0.93
N THR A 7 -25.94 -18.82 0.24
CA THR A 7 -25.20 -18.59 1.49
C THR A 7 -23.77 -19.16 1.40
N THR A 8 -23.62 -20.39 0.90
CA THR A 8 -22.29 -21.02 0.69
C THR A 8 -21.44 -20.21 -0.31
N THR A 9 -22.05 -19.71 -1.39
CA THR A 9 -21.38 -18.85 -2.36
C THR A 9 -20.94 -17.53 -1.75
N LEU A 10 -21.80 -16.87 -0.96
CA LEU A 10 -21.47 -15.61 -0.29
C LEU A 10 -20.28 -15.77 0.67
N ASP A 11 -20.30 -16.81 1.50
CA ASP A 11 -19.21 -17.12 2.44
C ASP A 11 -17.89 -17.38 1.69
N ALA A 12 -17.93 -18.10 0.55
CA ALA A 12 -16.76 -18.30 -0.28
C ALA A 12 -16.21 -16.98 -0.86
N ILE A 13 -17.07 -16.06 -1.32
CA ILE A 13 -16.64 -14.73 -1.81
C ILE A 13 -16.01 -13.92 -0.67
N ASN A 14 -16.60 -13.93 0.53
CA ASN A 14 -16.04 -13.26 1.70
C ASN A 14 -14.67 -13.84 2.08
N HIS A 15 -14.52 -15.16 2.07
CA HIS A 15 -13.24 -15.80 2.36
C HIS A 15 -12.14 -15.35 1.38
N HIS A 16 -12.43 -15.37 0.07
CA HIS A 16 -11.46 -15.01 -0.96
C HIS A 16 -11.05 -13.53 -0.91
N ARG A 17 -11.99 -12.61 -0.63
CA ARG A 17 -11.65 -11.18 -0.53
C ARG A 17 -10.72 -10.92 0.66
N GLU A 18 -11.00 -11.53 1.81
CA GLU A 18 -10.21 -11.37 3.03
C GLU A 18 -8.82 -11.98 2.84
N LEU A 19 -8.74 -13.13 2.15
CA LEU A 19 -7.47 -13.75 1.80
C LEU A 19 -6.65 -12.85 0.86
N LEU A 20 -7.28 -12.23 -0.14
CA LEU A 20 -6.60 -11.29 -1.04
C LEU A 20 -6.10 -10.06 -0.27
N ALA A 21 -6.90 -9.50 0.63
CA ALA A 21 -6.49 -8.38 1.48
C ALA A 21 -5.28 -8.77 2.36
N GLN A 22 -5.32 -9.94 2.99
CA GLN A 22 -4.22 -10.47 3.80
C GLN A 22 -2.94 -10.67 2.98
N GLN A 23 -3.05 -11.24 1.78
CA GLN A 23 -1.93 -11.44 0.86
C GLN A 23 -1.33 -10.09 0.40
N GLY A 24 -2.17 -9.11 0.10
CA GLY A 24 -1.74 -7.75 -0.20
C GLY A 24 -0.90 -7.15 0.93
N MET A 25 -1.33 -7.32 2.18
CA MET A 25 -0.54 -6.87 3.34
C MET A 25 0.79 -7.64 3.49
N GLY A 26 0.84 -8.91 3.10
CA GLY A 26 2.09 -9.67 3.01
C GLY A 26 3.09 -9.10 1.99
N VAL A 27 2.59 -8.64 0.83
CA VAL A 27 3.42 -7.95 -0.19
C VAL A 27 3.94 -6.62 0.35
N LEU A 28 3.07 -5.81 0.97
CA LEU A 28 3.46 -4.54 1.60
C LEU A 28 4.49 -4.76 2.73
N GLY A 29 4.30 -5.80 3.55
CA GLY A 29 5.23 -6.17 4.62
C GLY A 29 6.59 -6.62 4.08
N THR A 30 6.62 -7.37 2.97
CA THR A 30 7.87 -7.75 2.30
C THR A 30 8.62 -6.52 1.80
N TRP A 31 7.92 -5.58 1.16
CA TRP A 31 8.49 -4.31 0.73
C TRP A 31 9.04 -3.49 1.92
N ALA A 32 8.30 -3.45 3.02
CA ALA A 32 8.71 -2.77 4.24
C ALA A 32 9.99 -3.36 4.84
N LEU A 33 10.08 -4.70 4.94
CA LEU A 33 11.27 -5.39 5.43
C LEU A 33 12.48 -5.14 4.55
N LEU A 34 12.33 -5.20 3.22
CA LEU A 34 13.42 -4.88 2.30
C LEU A 34 13.93 -3.45 2.53
N ASN A 35 13.02 -2.47 2.68
CA ASN A 35 13.40 -1.10 2.96
C ASN A 35 14.16 -0.97 4.29
N LEU A 36 13.65 -1.56 5.37
CA LEU A 36 14.26 -1.51 6.70
C LEU A 36 15.64 -2.17 6.73
N LEU A 37 15.77 -3.39 6.20
CA LEU A 37 17.00 -4.17 6.26
C LEU A 37 18.06 -3.62 5.31
N LEU A 38 17.71 -3.42 4.04
CA LEU A 38 18.66 -2.97 3.03
C LEU A 38 19.08 -1.53 3.27
N SER A 39 18.11 -0.62 3.50
CA SER A 39 18.45 0.78 3.75
C SER A 39 19.06 1.00 5.14
N GLY A 40 18.66 0.20 6.14
CA GLY A 40 19.31 0.20 7.46
C GLY A 40 20.79 -0.20 7.41
N TRP A 41 21.16 -1.12 6.51
CA TRP A 41 22.55 -1.47 6.26
C TRP A 41 23.28 -0.40 5.42
N LEU A 42 22.70 0.04 4.30
CA LEU A 42 23.31 0.98 3.36
C LEU A 42 23.47 2.41 3.90
N VAL A 43 22.58 2.85 4.81
CA VAL A 43 22.70 4.19 5.41
C VAL A 43 23.98 4.31 6.25
N LYS A 44 24.38 3.22 6.93
CA LYS A 44 25.59 3.19 7.77
C LYS A 44 26.88 3.25 6.96
N SER A 45 26.87 2.72 5.73
CA SER A 45 28.03 2.70 4.82
C SER A 45 28.08 3.91 3.88
N THR A 46 27.21 4.90 4.09
CA THR A 46 27.11 6.07 3.24
C THR A 46 27.44 7.35 4.00
N SER A 47 28.30 8.18 3.39
CA SER A 47 28.61 9.53 3.88
C SER A 47 27.36 10.43 3.93
N PRO A 48 27.10 11.14 5.05
CA PRO A 48 26.00 12.10 5.17
C PRO A 48 26.04 13.29 4.20
N GLN A 49 27.16 13.49 3.50
CA GLN A 49 27.32 14.51 2.48
C GLN A 49 26.73 14.09 1.12
N LEU A 50 26.23 12.86 0.98
CA LEU A 50 25.69 12.32 -0.27
C LEU A 50 24.17 12.18 -0.20
N ALA A 51 23.45 12.50 -1.28
CA ALA A 51 22.00 12.29 -1.38
C ALA A 51 21.58 10.85 -1.07
N ARG A 52 22.41 9.86 -1.44
CA ARG A 52 22.13 8.44 -1.20
C ARG A 52 21.99 8.12 0.31
N HIS A 53 22.63 8.89 1.20
CA HIS A 53 22.46 8.71 2.66
C HIS A 53 21.02 9.02 3.05
N TYR A 54 20.53 10.16 2.59
CA TYR A 54 19.18 10.62 2.86
C TYR A 54 18.11 9.77 2.17
N PHE A 55 18.39 9.23 0.98
CA PHE A 55 17.53 8.24 0.33
C PHE A 55 17.31 7.02 1.22
N HIS A 56 18.38 6.42 1.74
CA HIS A 56 18.28 5.27 2.64
C HIS A 56 17.65 5.63 3.99
N GLN A 57 17.98 6.80 4.54
CA GLN A 57 17.35 7.30 5.77
C GLN A 57 15.83 7.42 5.62
N MET A 58 15.35 7.99 4.50
CA MET A 58 13.92 8.13 4.23
C MET A 58 13.25 6.78 3.97
N ASN A 59 13.91 5.86 3.28
CA ASN A 59 13.40 4.49 3.09
C ASN A 59 13.22 3.74 4.41
N ILE A 60 14.08 3.95 5.41
CA ILE A 60 13.87 3.35 6.75
C ILE A 60 12.58 3.88 7.38
N GLY A 61 12.33 5.19 7.30
CA GLY A 61 11.09 5.81 7.79
C GLY A 61 9.85 5.25 7.12
N TRP A 62 9.84 5.18 5.78
CA TRP A 62 8.76 4.56 5.02
C TRP A 62 8.60 3.07 5.33
N GLY A 63 9.70 2.34 5.43
CA GLY A 63 9.70 0.93 5.81
C GLY A 63 9.04 0.70 7.17
N ALA A 64 9.28 1.58 8.15
CA ALA A 64 8.64 1.49 9.47
C ALA A 64 7.12 1.73 9.37
N ILE A 65 6.69 2.76 8.63
CA ILE A 65 5.27 3.06 8.41
C ILE A 65 4.58 1.88 7.71
N ASN A 66 5.16 1.38 6.62
CA ASN A 66 4.61 0.26 5.86
C ASN A 66 4.57 -1.04 6.67
N ALA A 67 5.55 -1.29 7.53
CA ALA A 67 5.55 -2.45 8.43
C ALA A 67 4.39 -2.39 9.44
N CYS A 68 4.12 -1.22 10.01
CA CYS A 68 2.98 -0.99 10.88
C CYS A 68 1.65 -1.20 10.14
N LEU A 69 1.51 -0.63 8.94
CA LEU A 69 0.31 -0.79 8.12
C LEU A 69 0.09 -2.25 7.71
N ALA A 70 1.14 -2.94 7.27
CA ALA A 70 1.07 -4.35 6.90
C ALA A 70 0.67 -5.23 8.09
N THR A 71 1.27 -5.00 9.26
CA THR A 71 0.94 -5.77 10.48
C THR A 71 -0.50 -5.53 10.91
N TRP A 72 -0.92 -4.27 10.95
CA TRP A 72 -2.30 -3.91 11.26
C TRP A 72 -3.28 -4.53 10.26
N GLY A 73 -2.98 -4.44 8.96
CA GLY A 73 -3.82 -5.01 7.91
C GLY A 73 -3.90 -6.54 7.97
N ILE A 74 -2.82 -7.24 8.30
CA ILE A 74 -2.84 -8.70 8.51
C ILE A 74 -3.73 -9.08 9.70
N ILE A 75 -3.68 -8.30 10.79
CA ILE A 75 -4.54 -8.53 11.96
C ILE A 75 -6.01 -8.27 11.63
N GLN A 76 -6.28 -7.22 10.85
CA GLN A 76 -7.63 -6.86 10.44
C GLN A 76 -8.23 -7.84 9.42
N ALA A 77 -7.40 -8.41 8.54
CA ALA A 77 -7.84 -9.41 7.58
C ALA A 77 -8.15 -10.73 8.31
N GLN A 78 -9.40 -11.16 8.26
CA GLN A 78 -9.90 -12.30 9.03
C GLN A 78 -10.53 -13.36 8.11
N PRO A 79 -9.76 -13.95 7.17
CA PRO A 79 -10.31 -14.88 6.18
C PRO A 79 -10.97 -16.11 6.80
N LEU A 80 -10.47 -16.58 7.94
CA LEU A 80 -11.04 -17.75 8.64
C LEU A 80 -12.36 -17.44 9.37
N HIS A 81 -12.69 -16.16 9.57
CA HIS A 81 -13.93 -15.70 10.22
C HIS A 81 -14.87 -15.02 9.22
N ALA A 82 -14.70 -15.28 7.93
CA ALA A 82 -15.44 -14.63 6.85
C ALA A 82 -16.84 -15.23 6.58
N THR A 83 -17.37 -16.05 7.50
CA THR A 83 -18.67 -16.71 7.38
C THR A 83 -19.77 -15.99 8.14
N GLY A 84 -21.01 -16.12 7.67
CA GLY A 84 -22.19 -15.61 8.39
C GLY A 84 -22.47 -14.11 8.20
N PHE A 85 -21.72 -13.44 7.33
CA PHE A 85 -22.05 -12.07 6.89
C PHE A 85 -23.28 -12.07 5.99
N THR A 86 -24.15 -11.08 6.18
CA THR A 86 -25.22 -10.80 5.23
C THR A 86 -24.67 -10.17 3.94
N LEU A 87 -25.39 -10.34 2.83
CA LEU A 87 -24.99 -9.71 1.55
C LEU A 87 -24.81 -8.19 1.67
N ALA A 88 -25.64 -7.52 2.47
CA ALA A 88 -25.55 -6.08 2.71
C ALA A 88 -24.27 -5.69 3.47
N GLU A 89 -23.88 -6.48 4.49
CA GLU A 89 -22.62 -6.28 5.21
C GLU A 89 -21.43 -6.53 4.30
N SER A 90 -21.47 -7.60 3.50
CA SER A 90 -20.44 -7.91 2.52
C SER A 90 -20.28 -6.80 1.47
N LEU A 91 -21.37 -6.25 0.91
CA LEU A 91 -21.30 -5.13 -0.02
C LEU A 91 -20.74 -3.87 0.66
N ARG A 92 -21.16 -3.57 1.88
CA ARG A 92 -20.63 -2.44 2.64
C ARG A 92 -19.13 -2.58 2.91
N ALA A 93 -18.67 -3.75 3.33
CA ALA A 93 -17.26 -4.03 3.56
C ALA A 93 -16.45 -3.90 2.26
N GLN A 94 -16.96 -4.46 1.16
CA GLN A 94 -16.37 -4.34 -0.18
C GLN A 94 -16.15 -2.87 -0.55
N TYR A 95 -17.22 -2.05 -0.51
CA TYR A 95 -17.14 -0.63 -0.88
C TYR A 95 -16.24 0.18 0.04
N ASN A 96 -16.23 -0.11 1.34
CA ASN A 96 -15.37 0.60 2.29
C ASN A 96 -13.89 0.33 2.01
N PHE A 97 -13.53 -0.94 1.75
CA PHE A 97 -12.16 -1.29 1.42
C PHE A 97 -11.72 -0.71 0.07
N GLU A 98 -12.57 -0.79 -0.95
CA GLU A 98 -12.32 -0.17 -2.25
C GLU A 98 -12.10 1.34 -2.16
N LYS A 99 -12.93 2.05 -1.37
CA LYS A 99 -12.75 3.48 -1.13
C LYS A 99 -11.42 3.78 -0.46
N LEU A 100 -11.01 2.97 0.52
CA LEU A 100 -9.72 3.13 1.18
C LEU A 100 -8.56 3.02 0.18
N LEU A 101 -8.59 2.01 -0.70
CA LEU A 101 -7.58 1.83 -1.75
C LEU A 101 -7.56 3.02 -2.73
N LEU A 102 -8.73 3.51 -3.17
CA LEU A 102 -8.80 4.66 -4.08
C LEU A 102 -8.28 5.95 -3.42
N VAL A 103 -8.52 6.15 -2.12
CA VAL A 103 -7.93 7.26 -1.36
C VAL A 103 -6.40 7.13 -1.33
N ASN A 104 -5.87 5.92 -1.07
CA ASN A 104 -4.42 5.68 -1.10
C ASN A 104 -3.82 5.93 -2.49
N VAL A 105 -4.46 5.44 -3.57
CA VAL A 105 -4.04 5.76 -4.95
C VAL A 105 -3.90 7.27 -5.16
N GLY A 106 -4.82 8.07 -4.62
CA GLY A 106 -4.72 9.53 -4.65
C GLY A 106 -3.51 10.07 -3.85
N LEU A 107 -3.25 9.52 -2.67
CA LEU A 107 -2.06 9.85 -1.88
C LEU A 107 -0.76 9.46 -2.59
N ASP A 108 -0.74 8.35 -3.31
CA ASP A 108 0.45 7.87 -4.03
C ASP A 108 0.82 8.77 -5.19
N VAL A 109 -0.18 9.27 -5.91
CA VAL A 109 0.01 10.34 -6.90
C VAL A 109 0.57 11.58 -6.22
N ALA A 110 0.06 11.96 -5.04
CA ALA A 110 0.61 13.09 -4.29
C ALA A 110 2.08 12.85 -3.88
N TYR A 111 2.47 11.64 -3.47
CA TYR A 111 3.85 11.30 -3.19
C TYR A 111 4.74 11.43 -4.43
N LEU A 112 4.29 10.95 -5.61
CA LEU A 112 5.04 11.14 -6.85
C LEU A 112 5.26 12.62 -7.17
N VAL A 113 4.22 13.45 -7.02
CA VAL A 113 4.30 14.90 -7.24
C VAL A 113 5.26 15.54 -6.23
N VAL A 114 5.16 15.22 -4.94
CA VAL A 114 6.04 15.76 -3.89
C VAL A 114 7.49 15.31 -4.14
N GLY A 115 7.73 14.05 -4.49
CA GLY A 115 9.04 13.53 -4.83
C GLY A 115 9.68 14.25 -6.02
N ALA A 116 8.90 14.47 -7.09
CA ALA A 116 9.33 15.24 -8.25
C ALA A 116 9.63 16.71 -7.89
N TRP A 117 8.75 17.34 -7.10
CA TRP A 117 8.91 18.72 -6.64
C TRP A 117 10.17 18.90 -5.78
N LEU A 118 10.44 18.00 -4.83
CA LEU A 118 11.64 18.03 -3.99
C LEU A 118 12.92 17.92 -4.84
N ARG A 119 12.90 17.04 -5.85
CA ARG A 119 14.04 16.88 -6.78
C ARG A 119 14.24 18.11 -7.66
N ALA A 120 13.17 18.68 -8.20
CA ALA A 120 13.23 19.91 -8.99
C ALA A 120 13.76 21.08 -8.16
N ARG A 121 13.30 21.22 -6.91
CA ARG A 121 13.79 22.24 -5.98
C ARG A 121 15.28 22.06 -5.66
N ALA A 122 15.75 20.83 -5.49
CA ALA A 122 17.18 20.57 -5.29
C ALA A 122 18.02 20.85 -6.56
N ALA A 123 17.47 20.57 -7.73
CA ALA A 123 18.14 20.82 -9.01
C ALA A 123 18.26 22.31 -9.37
N ALA A 124 17.41 23.16 -8.79
CA ALA A 124 17.47 24.61 -8.96
C ALA A 124 18.63 25.30 -8.22
N THR A 125 19.42 24.54 -7.44
CA THR A 125 20.63 25.03 -6.77
C THR A 125 21.88 24.58 -7.53
N GLU A 126 22.91 25.41 -7.52
CA GLU A 126 24.23 25.09 -8.08
C GLU A 126 24.76 23.76 -7.55
N ALA A 127 25.58 23.08 -8.36
CA ALA A 127 26.00 21.71 -8.07
C ALA A 127 26.74 21.57 -6.74
N ASP A 128 27.59 22.53 -6.40
CA ASP A 128 28.42 22.52 -5.19
C ASP A 128 27.63 22.86 -3.91
N GLU A 129 26.47 23.51 -4.05
CA GLU A 129 25.59 23.90 -2.93
C GLU A 129 24.30 23.07 -2.87
N ARG A 130 24.19 22.06 -3.72
CA ARG A 130 22.95 21.29 -3.91
C ARG A 130 22.49 20.66 -2.59
N PRO A 131 21.22 20.87 -2.18
CA PRO A 131 20.71 20.30 -0.93
C PRO A 131 20.51 18.79 -1.06
N GLN A 132 21.55 18.02 -0.73
CA GLN A 132 21.60 16.56 -0.86
C GLN A 132 20.46 15.85 -0.13
N ARG A 133 20.00 16.40 1.01
CA ARG A 133 18.83 15.89 1.74
C ARG A 133 17.55 15.98 0.93
N LEU A 134 17.28 17.13 0.30
CA LEU A 134 16.08 17.29 -0.54
C LEU A 134 16.13 16.33 -1.74
N LEU A 135 17.31 16.16 -2.35
CA LEU A 135 17.49 15.25 -3.47
C LEU A 135 17.24 13.80 -3.06
N GLY A 136 17.87 13.32 -1.98
CA GLY A 136 17.71 11.96 -1.50
C GLY A 136 16.29 11.64 -1.01
N PHE A 137 15.68 12.56 -0.26
CA PHE A 137 14.30 12.42 0.18
C PHE A 137 13.32 12.44 -0.99
N GLY A 138 13.50 13.35 -1.95
CA GLY A 138 12.67 13.40 -3.14
C GLY A 138 12.76 12.13 -4.00
N GLN A 139 13.95 11.55 -4.14
CA GLN A 139 14.14 10.25 -4.78
C GLN A 139 13.43 9.13 -4.03
N SER A 140 13.56 9.07 -2.71
CA SER A 140 12.90 8.06 -1.88
C SER A 140 11.38 8.17 -1.98
N VAL A 141 10.82 9.36 -1.75
CA VAL A 141 9.37 9.61 -1.82
C VAL A 141 8.81 9.25 -3.21
N ALA A 142 9.53 9.55 -4.29
CA ALA A 142 9.10 9.14 -5.63
C ALA A 142 9.08 7.62 -5.82
N VAL A 143 10.09 6.89 -5.33
CA VAL A 143 10.12 5.42 -5.40
C VAL A 143 9.00 4.80 -4.57
N GLN A 144 8.75 5.33 -3.36
CA GLN A 144 7.67 4.84 -2.50
C GLN A 144 6.31 5.12 -3.12
N GLY A 145 6.07 6.34 -3.61
CA GLY A 145 4.83 6.68 -4.31
C GLY A 145 4.61 5.82 -5.56
N ALA A 146 5.66 5.51 -6.34
CA ALA A 146 5.53 4.63 -7.49
C ALA A 146 5.15 3.20 -7.11
N PHE A 147 5.81 2.65 -6.09
CA PHE A 147 5.50 1.31 -5.59
C PHE A 147 4.08 1.24 -5.03
N LEU A 148 3.71 2.17 -4.15
CA LEU A 148 2.40 2.20 -3.50
C LEU A 148 1.28 2.41 -4.53
N LEU A 149 1.48 3.30 -5.51
CA LEU A 149 0.50 3.50 -6.59
C LEU A 149 0.22 2.20 -7.34
N LEU A 150 1.26 1.47 -7.74
CA LEU A 150 1.11 0.19 -8.43
C LEU A 150 0.46 -0.86 -7.53
N PHE A 151 0.84 -0.87 -6.26
CA PHE A 151 0.30 -1.78 -5.25
C PHE A 151 -1.20 -1.54 -5.02
N ASP A 152 -1.61 -0.31 -4.66
CA ASP A 152 -2.98 0.02 -4.31
C ASP A 152 -3.92 -0.01 -5.53
N ALA A 153 -3.47 0.48 -6.69
CA ALA A 153 -4.26 0.38 -7.92
C ALA A 153 -4.41 -1.07 -8.41
N GLY A 154 -3.33 -1.86 -8.32
CA GLY A 154 -3.36 -3.28 -8.66
C GLY A 154 -4.26 -4.08 -7.72
N LEU A 155 -4.14 -3.85 -6.41
CA LEU A 155 -4.98 -4.48 -5.40
C LEU A 155 -6.44 -4.08 -5.59
N TYR A 156 -6.73 -2.79 -5.86
CA TYR A 156 -8.08 -2.33 -6.18
C TYR A 156 -8.65 -3.08 -7.38
N GLY A 157 -7.91 -3.18 -8.49
CA GLY A 157 -8.37 -3.88 -9.69
C GLY A 157 -8.67 -5.37 -9.44
N LEU A 158 -7.85 -6.06 -8.65
CA LEU A 158 -8.08 -7.45 -8.28
C LEU A 158 -9.28 -7.61 -7.32
N TYR A 159 -9.36 -6.73 -6.32
CA TYR A 159 -10.39 -6.77 -5.28
C TYR A 159 -11.77 -6.40 -5.84
N HIS A 160 -11.83 -5.49 -6.81
CA HIS A 160 -13.08 -5.04 -7.44
C HIS A 160 -13.86 -6.15 -8.14
N ARG A 161 -13.18 -7.21 -8.59
CA ARG A 161 -13.83 -8.39 -9.18
C ARG A 161 -14.80 -9.10 -8.24
N PHE A 162 -14.68 -8.89 -6.93
CA PHE A 162 -15.63 -9.40 -5.94
C PHE A 162 -16.91 -8.56 -5.85
N ALA A 163 -16.88 -7.28 -6.25
CA ALA A 163 -18.07 -6.44 -6.29
C ALA A 163 -19.09 -7.00 -7.29
N ASP A 164 -18.66 -7.34 -8.51
CA ASP A 164 -19.52 -7.96 -9.52
C ASP A 164 -20.15 -9.28 -9.02
N GLN A 165 -19.35 -10.10 -8.34
CA GLN A 165 -19.82 -11.38 -7.77
C GLN A 165 -20.87 -11.16 -6.67
N LEU A 166 -20.70 -10.14 -5.83
CA LEU A 166 -21.69 -9.81 -4.80
C LEU A 166 -22.97 -9.22 -5.39
N LEU A 167 -22.83 -8.33 -6.38
CA LEU A 167 -23.98 -7.70 -7.04
C LEU A 167 -24.82 -8.74 -7.78
N ALA A 168 -24.21 -9.80 -8.32
CA ALA A 168 -24.92 -10.93 -8.91
C ALA A 168 -25.78 -11.73 -7.91
N LEU A 169 -25.57 -11.56 -6.60
CA LEU A 169 -26.39 -12.19 -5.54
C LEU A 169 -27.54 -11.27 -5.07
N VAL A 170 -27.66 -10.06 -5.61
CA VAL A 170 -28.78 -9.15 -5.32
C VAL A 170 -30.04 -9.69 -6.03
N PRO A 171 -31.15 -9.91 -5.31
CA PRO A 171 -32.38 -10.45 -5.87
C PRO A 171 -33.13 -9.49 -6.80
#